data_AF-A0A9E6CTL2-F1
#
_entry.id   AF-A0A9E6CTL2-F1
#
_cell.length_a   1.000
_cell.length_b   1.000
_cell.length_c   1.000
_cell.angle_alpha   90.00
_cell.angle_beta   90.00
_cell.angle_gamma   90.00
#
_symmetry.space_group_name_H-M   'P 1'
#
loop_
_entity.id
_entity.type
_entity.pdbx_description
1 polymer ?
#
loop_
_entity_poly.entity_id
_entity_poly.type
_entity_poly.pdbx_seq_one_letter_code
_entity_poly.pdbx_strand_id
1 'polypeptide(L)'
;MIKSVLVPINPAGWPFIGIFAGIAVLLWWAHPWLGLVGVILTLWCVYFFRDPERVTPTREGLVIAPADGVVQLIDRAAPPPELEMGDTLRDRVCIFM
;
A
#
# COMPACT_ATOMS: atom_id res chain seq x y z
N MET A 1 -16.85 -13.04 -1.44
CA MET A 1 -16.54 -12.51 -0.09
C MET A 1 -15.15 -12.95 0.40
N ILE A 2 -14.82 -14.25 0.43
CA ILE A 2 -13.49 -14.74 0.89
C ILE A 2 -12.32 -14.24 0.00
N LYS A 3 -12.50 -14.17 -1.33
CA LYS A 3 -11.48 -13.66 -2.28
C LYS A 3 -11.08 -12.20 -2.06
N SER A 4 -11.90 -11.43 -1.35
CA SER A 4 -11.61 -10.02 -1.01
C SER A 4 -10.71 -9.89 0.22
N VAL A 5 -10.64 -10.95 1.04
CA VAL A 5 -9.90 -10.98 2.31
C VAL A 5 -8.59 -11.75 2.16
N LEU A 6 -8.60 -12.85 1.39
CA LEU A 6 -7.42 -13.63 1.06
C LEU A 6 -6.89 -13.19 -0.31
N VAL A 7 -5.91 -12.28 -0.28
CA VAL A 7 -5.26 -11.72 -1.46
C VAL A 7 -3.75 -12.03 -1.39
N PRO A 8 -3.03 -12.05 -2.53
CA PRO A 8 -1.61 -12.37 -2.52
C PRO A 8 -0.83 -11.38 -1.66
N ILE A 9 0.33 -11.81 -1.18
CA ILE A 9 1.22 -10.99 -0.35
C ILE A 9 2.23 -10.31 -1.26
N ASN A 10 2.45 -9.02 -1.06
CA ASN A 10 3.52 -8.28 -1.71
C ASN A 10 4.86 -9.00 -1.45
N PRO A 11 5.65 -9.34 -2.48
CA PRO A 11 6.94 -10.01 -2.32
C PRO A 11 7.87 -9.34 -1.30
N ALA A 12 7.82 -8.01 -1.17
CA ALA A 12 8.62 -7.25 -0.20
C ALA A 12 8.21 -7.49 1.27
N GLY A 13 7.02 -8.04 1.52
CA GLY A 13 6.50 -8.32 2.86
C GLY A 13 7.06 -9.58 3.52
N TRP A 14 7.54 -10.55 2.73
CA TRP A 14 8.01 -11.85 3.26
C TRP A 14 9.13 -11.76 4.30
N PRO A 15 10.17 -10.92 4.13
CA PRO A 15 11.20 -10.75 5.15
C PRO A 15 10.65 -10.27 6.49
N PHE A 16 9.71 -9.30 6.46
CA PHE A 16 9.09 -8.76 7.67
C PHE A 16 8.21 -9.80 8.36
N ILE A 17 7.37 -10.50 7.61
CA ILE A 17 6.53 -11.58 8.13
C ILE A 17 7.39 -12.66 8.79
N GLY A 18 8.52 -13.04 8.17
CA GLY A 18 9.47 -14.00 8.72
C GLY A 18 10.08 -13.55 10.05
N ILE A 19 10.45 -12.27 10.17
CA ILE A 19 10.96 -11.69 11.43
C ILE A 19 9.88 -11.73 12.52
N PHE A 20 8.65 -11.29 12.21
CA PHE A 20 7.54 -11.32 13.16
C PHE A 20 7.23 -12.75 13.63
N ALA A 21 7.19 -13.71 12.71
CA ALA A 21 6.96 -15.11 13.02
C ALA A 21 8.09 -15.69 13.90
N GLY A 22 9.36 -15.39 13.58
CA GLY A 22 10.51 -15.81 14.37
C GLY A 22 10.46 -15.27 15.81
N ILE A 23 10.16 -13.98 15.97
CA ILE A 23 9.98 -13.35 17.28
C ILE A 23 8.80 -13.97 18.03
N ALA A 24 7.68 -14.23 17.36
CA ALA A 24 6.51 -14.85 17.98
C ALA A 24 6.83 -16.23 18.57
N VAL A 25 7.63 -17.05 17.88
CA VAL A 25 8.10 -18.36 18.38
C VAL A 25 8.99 -18.19 19.61
N LEU A 26 9.95 -17.26 19.58
CA LEU A 26 10.82 -16.97 20.73
C LEU A 26 10.01 -16.50 21.95
N LEU A 27 9.03 -15.63 21.74
CA LEU A 27 8.13 -15.15 22.79
C LEU A 27 7.25 -16.28 23.34
N TRP A 28 6.81 -17.21 22.49
CA TRP A 28 6.01 -18.37 22.91
C TRP A 28 6.77 -19.27 23.87
N TRP A 29 8.07 -19.50 23.63
CA TRP A 29 8.93 -20.25 24.55
C TRP A 29 9.17 -19.53 25.87
N ALA A 30 9.23 -18.21 25.86
CA ALA A 30 9.39 -17.42 27.08
C ALA A 30 8.11 -17.39 27.91
N HIS A 31 6.96 -17.09 27.29
CA HIS A 31 5.67 -17.06 27.95
C HIS A 31 4.53 -17.17 26.92
N PRO A 32 3.57 -18.10 27.06
CA PRO A 32 2.49 -18.29 26.08
C PRO A 32 1.68 -17.04 25.75
N TRP A 33 1.42 -16.18 26.74
CA TRP A 33 0.73 -14.90 26.53
C TRP A 33 1.49 -13.95 25.60
N LEU A 34 2.83 -13.88 25.72
CA LEU A 34 3.65 -13.05 24.85
C LEU A 34 3.70 -13.63 23.44
N GLY A 35 3.79 -14.95 23.33
CA GLY A 35 3.69 -15.65 22.06
C GLY A 35 2.36 -15.37 21.34
N LEU A 36 1.24 -15.37 22.06
CA LEU A 36 -0.08 -15.03 21.49
C LEU A 36 -0.10 -13.61 20.90
N VAL A 37 0.44 -12.63 21.62
CA VAL A 37 0.58 -11.26 21.10
C VAL A 37 1.45 -11.25 19.84
N GLY A 38 2.57 -11.98 19.84
CA GLY A 38 3.44 -12.14 18.67
C GLY A 38 2.71 -12.75 17.47
N VAL A 39 1.86 -13.75 17.68
CA VAL A 39 1.03 -14.36 16.62
C VAL A 39 0.04 -13.35 16.05
N ILE A 40 -0.66 -12.59 16.89
CA ILE A 40 -1.59 -11.54 16.45
C ILE A 40 -0.85 -10.50 15.60
N LEU A 41 0.33 -10.06 16.04
CA LEU A 41 1.15 -9.12 15.31
C LEU A 41 1.66 -9.70 13.98
N THR A 42 1.98 -10.99 13.93
CA THR A 42 2.36 -11.68 12.70
C THR A 42 1.20 -11.71 11.70
N LEU A 43 -0.02 -12.02 12.16
CA LEU A 43 -1.22 -11.99 11.33
C LEU A 43 -1.53 -10.57 10.82
N TRP A 44 -1.35 -9.55 11.67
CA TRP A 44 -1.46 -8.16 11.27
C TRP A 44 -0.41 -7.80 10.21
N CYS A 45 0.83 -8.24 10.37
CA CYS A 45 1.90 -8.02 9.40
C CYS A 45 1.59 -8.67 8.05
N VAL A 46 1.09 -9.91 8.05
CA VAL A 46 0.60 -10.59 6.84
C VAL A 46 -0.50 -9.77 6.16
N TYR A 47 -1.48 -9.28 6.93
CA TYR A 47 -2.59 -8.50 6.38
C TYR A 47 -2.20 -7.09 5.93
N PHE A 48 -1.14 -6.51 6.49
CA PHE A 48 -0.58 -5.22 6.10
C PHE A 48 0.06 -5.29 4.71
N PHE A 49 0.82 -6.35 4.43
CA PHE A 49 1.48 -6.57 3.13
C PHE A 49 0.59 -7.22 2.07
N ARG A 50 -0.74 -7.21 2.27
CA ARG A 50 -1.69 -7.73 1.30
C ARG A 50 -1.68 -6.87 0.04
N ASP A 51 -1.69 -7.51 -1.13
CA ASP A 51 -1.60 -6.85 -2.43
C ASP A 51 -2.75 -7.31 -3.35
N PRO A 52 -3.96 -6.74 -3.18
CA PRO A 52 -5.10 -7.06 -4.03
C PRO A 52 -4.89 -6.57 -5.47
N GLU A 53 -5.36 -7.34 -6.45
CA GLU A 53 -5.36 -6.93 -7.85
C GLU A 53 -6.17 -5.63 -8.04
N ARG A 54 -5.55 -4.60 -8.62
CA ARG A 54 -6.19 -3.31 -8.94
C ARG A 54 -6.55 -3.28 -10.42
N VAL A 55 -7.78 -2.88 -10.75
CA VAL A 55 -8.25 -2.74 -12.13
C VAL A 55 -8.34 -1.26 -12.50
N THR A 56 -7.58 -0.86 -13.52
CA THR A 56 -7.57 0.52 -14.03
C THR A 56 -8.63 0.68 -15.12
N PRO A 57 -9.53 1.68 -15.07
CA PRO A 57 -10.50 1.90 -16.14
C PRO A 57 -9.81 2.37 -17.43
N THR A 58 -10.29 1.90 -18.59
CA THR A 58 -9.62 2.08 -19.91
C THR A 58 -10.37 2.98 -20.90
N ARG A 59 -11.35 3.77 -20.43
CA ARG A 59 -12.08 4.70 -21.31
C ARG A 59 -11.18 5.84 -21.79
N GLU A 60 -11.32 6.20 -23.06
CA GLU A 60 -10.60 7.33 -23.65
C GLU A 60 -10.89 8.65 -22.93
N GLY A 61 -9.86 9.49 -22.79
CA GLY A 61 -9.92 10.80 -22.13
C GLY A 61 -9.94 10.75 -20.60
N LEU A 62 -9.64 9.61 -19.98
CA LEU A 62 -9.50 9.53 -18.52
C LEU A 62 -8.10 9.94 -18.04
N VAL A 63 -8.07 10.70 -16.95
CA VAL A 63 -6.87 10.89 -16.11
C VAL A 63 -7.10 10.07 -14.84
N ILE A 64 -6.18 9.17 -14.54
CA ILE A 64 -6.32 8.22 -13.43
C ILE A 64 -5.49 8.67 -12.24
N ALA A 65 -6.06 8.57 -11.04
CA ALA A 65 -5.33 8.82 -9.81
C ALA A 65 -4.17 7.82 -9.68
N PRO A 66 -2.93 8.28 -9.39
CA PRO A 66 -1.79 7.38 -9.25
C PRO A 66 -1.86 6.53 -7.98
N ALA A 67 -2.65 6.98 -6.98
CA ALA A 67 -2.81 6.34 -5.69
C ALA A 67 -4.15 6.75 -5.05
N ASP A 68 -4.59 5.95 -4.08
CA ASP A 68 -5.68 6.32 -3.19
C ASP A 68 -5.24 7.47 -2.28
N GLY A 69 -6.12 8.44 -2.05
CA GLY A 69 -5.82 9.60 -1.22
C GLY A 69 -6.93 10.65 -1.26
N VAL A 70 -6.63 11.82 -0.71
CA VAL A 70 -7.54 12.96 -0.67
C VAL A 70 -7.09 14.02 -1.68
N VAL A 71 -8.03 14.51 -2.49
CA VAL A 71 -7.78 15.66 -3.38
C VAL A 71 -7.59 16.90 -2.52
N GLN A 72 -6.39 17.48 -2.56
CA GLN A 72 -6.04 18.66 -1.76
C GLN A 72 -6.20 19.97 -2.53
N LEU A 73 -5.82 19.96 -3.81
CA LEU A 73 -5.81 21.16 -4.64
C LEU A 73 -6.13 20.80 -6.09
N ILE A 74 -6.93 21.65 -6.73
CA ILE A 74 -7.20 21.64 -8.16
C ILE A 74 -6.84 23.04 -8.66
N ASP A 75 -5.78 23.16 -9.45
CA ASP A 75 -5.28 24.44 -9.95
C ASP A 75 -4.66 24.32 -11.35
N ARG A 76 -4.05 25.41 -11.85
CA ARG A 76 -3.24 25.40 -13.07
C ARG A 76 -1.79 25.69 -12.72
N ALA A 77 -0.87 24.82 -13.13
CA ALA A 77 0.54 24.97 -12.86
C ALA A 77 1.39 24.52 -14.05
N ALA A 78 2.61 25.07 -14.14
CA ALA A 78 3.61 24.51 -15.05
C ALA A 78 4.02 23.11 -14.55
N PRO A 79 4.18 22.13 -15.45
CA PRO A 79 4.70 20.81 -15.10
C PRO A 79 6.08 20.90 -14.44
N PRO A 80 6.43 19.96 -13.56
CA PRO A 80 7.79 19.81 -13.05
C PRO A 80 8.80 19.62 -14.21
N PRO A 81 10.00 20.22 -14.14
CA PRO A 81 11.03 20.09 -15.19
C PRO A 81 11.43 18.65 -15.49
N GLU A 82 11.34 17.75 -14.49
CA GLU A 82 11.69 16.33 -14.60
C GLU A 82 10.78 15.56 -15.55
N LEU A 83 9.62 16.11 -15.90
CA LEU A 83 8.69 15.50 -16.86
C LEU A 83 8.95 15.93 -18.31
N GLU A 84 9.85 16.90 -18.55
CA GLU A 84 10.21 17.40 -19.89
C GLU A 84 9.00 17.88 -20.74
N MET A 85 7.91 18.32 -20.09
CA MET A 85 6.66 18.69 -20.78
C MET A 85 6.51 20.19 -21.09
N GLY A 86 7.58 20.98 -20.92
CA GLY A 86 7.63 22.44 -21.10
C GLY A 86 6.87 23.24 -20.02
N ASP A 87 6.92 24.57 -20.12
CA ASP A 87 6.43 25.49 -19.08
C ASP A 87 4.96 25.94 -19.25
N THR A 88 4.23 25.36 -20.21
CA THR A 88 2.84 25.73 -20.45
C THR A 88 1.97 25.28 -19.28
N LEU A 89 1.17 26.20 -18.73
CA LEU A 89 0.23 25.90 -17.64
C LEU A 89 -0.74 24.79 -18.04
N ARG A 90 -0.86 23.76 -17.20
CA ARG A 90 -1.82 22.66 -17.34
C ARG A 90 -2.66 22.52 -16.08
N ASP A 91 -3.83 21.92 -16.24
CA ASP A 91 -4.69 21.59 -15.11
C ASP A 91 -4.01 20.51 -14.26
N ARG A 92 -3.95 20.75 -12.95
CA ARG A 92 -3.25 19.91 -11.98
C ARG A 92 -4.20 19.52 -10.87
N VAL A 93 -4.17 18.23 -10.52
CA VAL A 93 -4.91 17.65 -9.40
C VAL A 93 -3.90 17.07 -8.42
N CYS A 94 -3.82 17.64 -7.22
CA CYS A 94 -2.92 17.18 -6.16
C CYS A 94 -3.64 16.21 -5.24
N ILE A 95 -3.07 15.01 -5.06
CA ILE A 95 -3.60 13.96 -4.18
C ILE A 95 -2.59 13.69 -3.07
N PHE A 96 -3.07 13.65 -1.82
CA PHE A 96 -2.27 13.26 -0.66
C PHE A 96 -2.73 11.90 -0.14
N MET A 97 -1.78 10.97 0.03
CA MET A 97 -2.00 9.62 0.55
C MET A 97 -1.98 9.61 2.08
#